data_AF-A0AA86MWQ5-F1
#
_entry.id   AF-A0AA86MWQ5-F1
#
_cell.length_a   1.000
_cell.length_b   1.000
_cell.length_c   1.000
_cell.angle_alpha   90.00
_cell.angle_beta   90.00
_cell.angle_gamma   90.00
#
_symmetry.space_group_name_H-M   'P 1'
#
loop_
_entity.id
_entity.type
_entity.pdbx_description
1 polymer ?
#
loop_
_entity_poly.entity_id
_entity_poly.type
_entity_poly.pdbx_seq_one_letter_code
_entity_poly.pdbx_strand_id
1 'polypeptide(L)' 'MMKIRSCPSCHQHSLVFTGAFWSCAVCRLAVTDQALAFDLAGRQRTREKAAGPSCP' A
#
# COMPACT_ATOMS: atom_id res chain seq x y z
N MET A 1 17.61 -7.72 -3.20
CA MET A 1 16.78 -6.58 -3.63
C MET A 1 15.67 -6.37 -2.60
N MET A 2 15.74 -5.34 -1.74
CA MET A 2 14.65 -5.06 -0.80
C MET A 2 13.47 -4.46 -1.57
N LYS A 3 12.35 -5.17 -1.62
CA LYS A 3 11.12 -4.67 -2.24
C LYS A 3 10.56 -3.60 -1.31
N ILE A 4 10.74 -2.32 -1.63
CA ILE A 4 10.16 -1.21 -0.88
C ILE A 4 8.81 -0.87 -1.52
N ARG A 5 7.74 -0.88 -0.73
CA ARG A 5 6.39 -0.52 -1.20
C ARG A 5 5.90 0.75 -0.53
N SER A 6 4.95 1.44 -1.17
CA SER A 6 4.28 2.59 -0.58
C SER A 6 3.34 2.10 0.53
N CYS A 7 3.37 2.77 1.67
CA CYS A 7 2.44 2.47 2.74
C CYS A 7 1.04 2.97 2.39
N PRO A 8 -0.02 2.14 2.49
CA PRO A 8 -1.38 2.57 2.16
C PRO A 8 -1.92 3.64 3.14
N SER A 9 -1.41 3.70 4.37
CA SER A 9 -1.83 4.71 5.36
C SER A 9 -1.15 6.07 5.17
N CYS A 10 0.19 6.14 5.16
CA CYS A 10 0.92 7.41 5.07
C CYS A 10 1.44 7.76 3.66
N HIS A 11 1.21 6.88 2.68
CA HIS A 11 1.66 7.00 1.28
C HIS A 11 3.18 7.11 1.07
N GLN A 12 3.98 6.99 2.13
CA GLN A 12 5.44 7.02 2.02
C GLN A 12 6.01 5.67 1.57
N HIS A 13 7.10 5.70 0.79
CA HIS A 13 7.88 4.52 0.40
C HIS A 13 8.75 4.01 1.55
N SER A 14 8.11 3.59 2.63
CA SER A 14 8.78 3.15 3.85
C SER A 14 8.21 1.84 4.38
N LEU A 15 7.52 1.07 3.53
CA LEU A 15 6.99 -0.24 3.87
C LEU A 15 8.07 -1.31 3.64
N VAL A 16 8.49 -1.96 4.73
CA VAL A 16 9.57 -2.95 4.76
C VAL A 16 8.98 -4.33 5.06
N PHE A 17 9.42 -5.35 4.34
CA PHE A 17 9.00 -6.72 4.60
C PHE A 17 9.81 -7.32 5.75
N THR A 18 9.14 -7.75 6.82
CA THR A 18 9.77 -8.34 8.02
C THR A 18 9.77 -9.88 8.01
N GLY A 19 9.33 -10.51 6.91
CA GLY A 19 9.30 -11.97 6.74
C GLY A 19 7.90 -12.58 6.83
N ALA A 20 7.03 -12.03 7.67
CA ALA A 20 5.63 -12.47 7.81
C ALA A 20 4.62 -11.37 7.44
N PHE A 21 5.00 -10.11 7.62
CA PHE A 21 4.17 -8.95 7.33
C PHE A 21 5.04 -7.82 6.77
N TRP A 22 4.36 -6.81 6.28
CA TRP A 22 4.93 -5.56 5.83
C TRP A 22 4.71 -4.52 6.92
N SER A 23 5.77 -3.88 7.40
CA SER A 23 5.68 -2.83 8.40
C SER A 23 6.14 -1.48 7.85
N CYS A 24 5.39 -0.43 8.13
CA CYS A 24 5.80 0.93 7.81
C CYS A 24 6.69 1.48 8.92
N ALA A 25 7.88 1.95 8.58
CA ALA A 25 8.78 2.60 9.56
C ALA A 25 8.24 3.95 10.08
N VAL A 26 7.36 4.61 9.32
CA VAL A 26 6.87 5.97 9.61
C VAL A 26 5.64 5.93 10.52
N CYS A 27 4.55 5.30 10.05
CA CYS A 27 3.29 5.25 10.81
C CYS A 27 3.11 3.97 11.64
N ARG A 28 4.11 3.08 11.65
CA ARG A 28 4.07 1.77 12.33
C ARG A 28 2.91 0.86 11.92
N LEU A 29 2.31 1.11 10.75
CA LEU A 29 1.30 0.22 10.18
C LEU A 29 1.93 -1.15 9.88
N ALA A 30 1.33 -2.23 10.39
CA ALA A 30 1.65 -3.59 10.01
C ALA A 30 0.52 -4.13 9.11
N VAL A 31 0.87 -4.66 7.94
CA VAL A 31 -0.06 -5.18 6.94
C VAL A 31 0.44 -6.51 6.38
N THR A 32 -0.46 -7.48 6.20
CA THR A 32 -0.10 -8.77 5.61
C THR A 32 0.08 -8.65 4.10
N ASP A 33 0.76 -9.62 3.48
CA ASP A 33 0.93 -9.63 2.03
C ASP A 33 -0.40 -9.66 1.28
N GLN A 34 -1.39 -10.41 1.78
CA GLN A 34 -2.75 -10.46 1.22
C GLN A 34 -3.46 -9.09 1.27
N ALA A 35 -3.44 -8.42 2.41
CA ALA A 35 -4.07 -7.11 2.55
C ALA A 35 -3.38 -6.06 1.66
N LEU A 36 -2.04 -6.15 1.54
CA LEU A 36 -1.27 -5.29 0.66
C LEU A 36 -1.55 -5.59 -0.83
N ALA A 37 -1.68 -6.85 -1.21
CA ALA A 37 -2.06 -7.25 -2.57
C ALA A 37 -3.46 -6.76 -2.93
N PHE A 38 -4.40 -6.77 -1.98
CA PHE A 38 -5.74 -6.21 -2.15
C PHE A 38 -5.73 -4.70 -2.41
N ASP A 39 -4.94 -3.94 -1.63
CA ASP A 39 -4.79 -2.48 -1.83
C ASP A 39 -4.21 -2.17 -3.22
N LEU A 40 -3.16 -2.90 -3.60
CA LEU A 40 -2.50 -2.74 -4.89
C LEU A 40 -3.41 -3.13 -6.06
N ALA A 41 -4.20 -4.19 -5.92
CA ALA A 41 -5.20 -4.60 -6.91
C ALA A 41 -6.34 -3.57 -7.01
N GLY A 42 -6.76 -2.98 -5.89
CA GLY A 42 -7.71 -1.87 -5.86
C GLY A 42 -7.19 -0.64 -6.61
N ARG A 43 -5.91 -0.29 -6.45
CA ARG A 43 -5.26 0.81 -7.18
C ARG A 43 -5.11 0.56 -8.69
N GLN A 44 -4.99 -0.69 -9.12
CA GLN A 44 -4.94 -1.00 -10.55
C GLN A 44 -6.30 -0.78 -11.22
N ARG A 45 -7.40 -1.10 -10.52
CA ARG A 45 -8.76 -0.82 -11.02
C ARG A 45 -9.08 0.67 -11.11
N THR A 46 -8.46 1.52 -10.29
CA THR A 46 -8.65 2.97 -10.38
C THR A 46 -7.80 3.63 -11.47
N ARG A 47 -6.83 2.94 -12.08
CA ARG A 47 -6.08 3.50 -13.21
C ARG A 47 -6.84 3.40 -14.54
N GLU A 48 -7.69 2.39 -14.70
CA GLU A 48 -8.69 2.33 -15.79
C GLU A 48 -9.94 3.19 -15.50
N LYS A 49 -10.11 3.64 -14.25
CA LYS A 49 -11.18 4.54 -13.80
C LYS A 49 -10.64 5.85 -13.23
N ALA A 50 -9.72 6.50 -13.93
CA ALA A 50 -9.37 7.92 -13.68
C ALA A 50 -10.49 8.87 -14.13
N ALA A 51 -11.74 8.56 -13.76
CA ALA A 51 -12.92 9.39 -13.85
C ALA A 51 -13.67 9.31 -12.52
N GLY A 52 -13.09 9.93 -11.49
CA GLY A 52 -13.77 10.39 -10.26
C GLY A 52 -14.21 9.34 -9.22
N PRO A 53 -14.57 9.77 -7.99
CA PRO A 53 -14.87 11.14 -7.60
C PRO A 53 -13.87 11.76 -6.61
N SER A 54 -13.66 13.06 -6.78
CA SER A 54 -13.21 13.99 -5.75
C SER A 54 -14.06 13.80 -4.47
N CYS A 55 -13.40 13.79 -3.32
CA CYS A 55 -14.07 13.83 -2.02
C CYS A 55 -15.01 15.06 -1.93
N PRO A 56 -16.20 14.94 -1.30
CA PRO A 56 -17.00 16.10 -0.91
C PRO A 56 -16.31 16.97 0.15
#